data_AF-A0A8S3IW74-F1
#
_entry.id   AF-A0A8S3IW74-F1
#
_cell.length_a   1.000
_cell.length_b   1.000
_cell.length_c   1.000
_cell.angle_alpha   90.00
_cell.angle_beta   90.00
_cell.angle_gamma   90.00
#
_symmetry.space_group_name_H-M   'P 1'
#
loop_
_entity.id
_entity.type
_entity.pdbx_description
1 polymer ?
#
loop_
_entity_poly.entity_id
_entity_poly.type
_entity_poly.pdbx_seq_one_letter_code
_entity_poly.pdbx_strand_id
1 'polypeptide(L)'
;MEYQKALNINRDYDNRKGISIGPIPILLYVCPILGYRTKCLSSSDKCQTMMCFSNQALAYPLQTTLFQLPKYKYDGDQLSQTLHDYFKMNDSIFGLRAPYYSFFGHVQQIDKDNQGKYVISCQMKLSNKSDHPDLHRFENKLNSLRLQYYTAQDIAAQLKTAPCVISKITGKVNVMAQNQRRRANPTNVGLSWKHNKPVKE
;
A
#
# COMPACT_ATOMS: atom_id res chain seq x y z
N MET A 1 -15.81 -19.50 10.06
CA MET A 1 -14.84 -18.47 9.59
C MET A 1 -14.20 -17.73 10.76
N GLU A 2 -15.00 -17.19 11.68
CA GLU A 2 -14.52 -16.42 12.85
C GLU A 2 -13.69 -17.23 13.86
N TYR A 3 -14.08 -18.48 14.14
CA TYR A 3 -13.29 -19.37 15.01
C TYR A 3 -11.85 -19.59 14.49
N GLN A 4 -11.68 -19.76 13.18
CA GLN A 4 -10.36 -19.90 12.54
C GLN A 4 -9.55 -18.60 12.64
N LYS A 5 -10.20 -17.44 12.50
CA LYS A 5 -9.55 -16.14 12.74
C LYS A 5 -9.06 -16.01 14.18
N ALA A 6 -9.89 -16.39 15.16
CA ALA A 6 -9.51 -16.37 16.57
C ALA A 6 -8.29 -17.27 16.85
N LEU A 7 -8.26 -18.49 16.30
CA LEU A 7 -7.10 -19.39 16.42
C LEU A 7 -5.83 -18.80 15.81
N ASN A 8 -5.94 -18.19 14.62
CA ASN A 8 -4.81 -17.54 13.96
C ASN A 8 -4.29 -16.35 14.77
N ILE A 9 -5.18 -15.53 15.31
CA ILE A 9 -4.82 -14.40 16.18
C ILE A 9 -4.09 -14.90 17.44
N ASN A 10 -4.61 -15.94 18.10
CA ASN A 10 -3.96 -16.52 19.27
C ASN A 10 -2.54 -17.00 18.95
N ARG A 11 -2.40 -17.75 17.86
CA ARG A 11 -1.11 -18.24 17.38
C ARG A 11 -0.14 -17.10 17.05
N ASP A 12 -0.63 -16.00 16.48
CA ASP A 12 0.21 -14.85 16.17
C ASP A 12 0.67 -14.10 17.43
N TYR A 13 -0.20 -13.97 18.44
CA TYR A 13 0.18 -13.39 19.73
C TYR A 13 1.22 -14.25 20.46
N ASP A 14 1.05 -15.57 20.46
CA ASP A 14 2.00 -16.49 21.10
C ASP A 14 3.33 -16.53 20.35
N ASN A 15 3.31 -16.88 19.05
CA ASN A 15 4.53 -17.11 18.27
C ASN A 15 5.30 -15.85 17.90
N ARG A 16 4.64 -14.70 17.72
CA ARG A 16 5.31 -13.46 17.26
C ARG A 16 5.44 -12.40 18.34
N LYS A 17 4.56 -12.41 19.35
CA LYS A 17 4.55 -11.38 20.40
C LYS A 17 4.92 -11.94 21.78
N GLY A 18 4.98 -13.26 21.95
CA GLY A 18 5.27 -13.91 23.24
C GLY A 18 4.18 -13.65 24.29
N ILE A 19 2.93 -13.44 23.86
CA ILE A 19 1.80 -13.13 24.74
C ILE A 19 0.77 -14.25 24.64
N SER A 20 0.49 -14.93 25.75
CA SER A 20 -0.61 -15.90 25.83
C SER A 20 -1.91 -15.18 26.24
N ILE A 21 -2.84 -15.06 25.29
CA ILE A 21 -4.13 -14.36 25.49
C ILE A 21 -5.26 -15.30 25.93
N GLY A 22 -5.02 -16.62 25.97
CA GLY A 22 -6.03 -17.63 26.29
C GLY A 22 -7.12 -17.79 25.21
N PRO A 23 -8.26 -18.42 25.55
CA PRO A 23 -9.38 -18.55 24.61
C PRO A 23 -9.98 -17.17 24.30
N ILE A 24 -10.41 -16.97 23.05
CA ILE A 24 -10.99 -15.71 22.57
C ILE A 24 -12.49 -15.90 22.38
N PRO A 25 -13.33 -15.51 23.37
CA PRO A 25 -14.78 -15.64 23.26
C PRO A 25 -15.40 -14.58 22.34
N ILE A 26 -14.79 -13.38 22.28
CA ILE A 26 -15.32 -12.23 21.55
C ILE A 26 -14.22 -11.58 20.71
N LEU A 27 -14.50 -11.45 19.41
CA LEU A 27 -13.70 -10.66 18.48
C LEU A 27 -14.36 -9.30 18.25
N LEU A 28 -13.55 -8.26 18.37
CA LEU A 28 -13.94 -6.88 18.16
C LEU A 28 -13.33 -6.39 16.84
N TYR A 29 -14.20 -5.91 15.95
CA TYR A 29 -13.80 -5.37 14.65
C TYR A 29 -13.67 -3.85 14.74
N VAL A 30 -12.47 -3.34 14.45
CA VAL A 30 -12.16 -1.92 14.48
C VAL A 30 -11.52 -1.47 13.19
N CYS A 31 -11.85 -0.25 12.79
CA CYS A 31 -11.13 0.45 11.73
C CYS A 31 -10.08 1.34 12.40
N PRO A 32 -8.77 1.07 12.21
CA PRO A 32 -7.73 1.89 12.80
C PRO A 32 -7.77 3.32 12.25
N ILE A 33 -7.39 4.29 13.07
CA ILE A 33 -7.19 5.69 12.65
C ILE A 33 -5.96 5.73 11.75
N LEU A 34 -6.11 6.29 10.54
CA LEU A 34 -5.02 6.50 9.58
C LEU A 34 -4.40 7.89 9.72
N GLY A 35 -5.15 8.86 10.24
CA GLY A 35 -4.72 10.23 10.40
C GLY A 35 -5.90 11.19 10.45
N TYR A 36 -5.65 12.42 10.04
CA TYR A 36 -6.60 13.52 10.09
C TYR A 36 -6.86 14.09 8.70
N ARG A 37 -8.09 14.53 8.46
CA ARG A 37 -8.47 15.26 7.25
C ARG A 37 -9.09 16.59 7.66
N THR A 38 -8.52 17.65 7.11
CA THR A 38 -9.05 19.00 7.28
C THR A 38 -9.95 19.36 6.11
N LYS A 39 -11.12 19.91 6.41
CA LYS A 39 -12.05 20.49 5.45
C LYS A 39 -12.26 21.96 5.79
N CYS A 40 -11.89 22.84 4.88
CA CYS A 40 -12.16 24.27 4.99
C CYS A 40 -13.43 24.62 4.20
N LEU A 41 -14.27 25.49 4.76
CA LEU A 41 -15.50 25.95 4.12
C LEU A 41 -15.19 27.19 3.29
N SER A 42 -15.72 27.32 2.07
CA SER A 42 -15.46 28.53 1.26
C SER A 42 -16.10 29.79 1.85
N SER A 43 -17.13 29.65 2.69
CA SER A 43 -17.84 30.77 3.32
C SER A 43 -17.22 31.27 4.63
N SER A 44 -16.19 30.59 5.15
CA SER A 44 -15.59 30.93 6.44
C SER A 44 -14.10 30.59 6.43
N ASP A 45 -13.30 31.38 7.14
CA ASP A 45 -11.89 31.06 7.36
C ASP A 45 -11.70 29.79 8.21
N LYS A 46 -12.76 29.31 8.87
CA LYS A 46 -12.67 28.15 9.76
C LYS A 46 -12.51 26.85 8.98
N CYS A 47 -11.52 26.08 9.41
CA CYS A 47 -11.25 24.73 8.94
C CYS A 47 -11.64 23.71 10.02
N GLN A 48 -12.32 22.65 9.61
CA GLN A 48 -12.73 21.55 10.49
C GLN A 48 -11.88 20.32 10.21
N THR A 49 -11.22 19.81 11.25
CA THR A 49 -10.42 18.59 11.15
C THR A 49 -11.20 17.40 11.72
N MET A 50 -11.23 16.30 10.96
CA MET A 50 -11.88 15.04 11.33
C MET A 50 -10.90 13.87 11.28
N MET A 51 -11.09 12.88 12.14
CA MET A 51 -10.33 11.63 12.09
C MET A 51 -10.70 10.84 10.84
N CYS A 52 -9.69 10.28 10.18
CA CYS A 52 -9.86 9.35 9.07
C CYS A 52 -9.58 7.93 9.55
N PHE A 53 -10.51 7.03 9.25
CA PHE A 53 -10.40 5.61 9.57
C PHE A 53 -10.05 4.80 8.32
N SER A 54 -9.39 3.68 8.53
CA SER A 54 -9.13 2.72 7.46
C SER A 54 -10.42 2.12 6.93
N ASN A 55 -10.46 1.83 5.63
CA ASN A 55 -11.54 1.08 5.01
C ASN A 55 -11.48 -0.43 5.34
N GLN A 56 -10.37 -0.88 5.92
CA GLN A 56 -10.18 -2.27 6.32
C GLN A 56 -10.42 -2.44 7.81
N ALA A 57 -11.41 -3.27 8.15
CA ALA A 57 -11.69 -3.66 9.53
C ALA A 57 -10.68 -4.74 9.98
N LEU A 58 -10.05 -4.50 11.13
CA LEU A 58 -9.12 -5.42 11.78
C LEU A 58 -9.79 -6.04 13.00
N ALA A 59 -9.54 -7.33 13.23
CA ALA A 59 -10.09 -8.08 14.35
C ALA A 59 -9.11 -8.12 15.52
N TYR A 60 -9.58 -7.76 16.71
CA TYR A 60 -8.84 -7.84 17.96
C TYR A 60 -9.64 -8.59 19.03
N PRO A 61 -8.98 -9.38 19.90
CA PRO A 61 -9.64 -10.00 21.05
C PRO A 61 -10.08 -8.94 22.06
N LEU A 62 -11.33 -9.01 22.52
CA LEU A 62 -11.87 -8.04 23.49
C LEU A 62 -10.97 -7.92 24.74
N GLN A 63 -10.45 -9.04 25.24
CA GLN A 63 -9.57 -9.07 26.42
C GLN A 63 -8.25 -8.29 26.26
N THR A 64 -7.86 -7.95 25.03
CA THR A 64 -6.65 -7.16 24.73
C THR A 64 -6.93 -5.70 24.43
N THR A 65 -8.19 -5.28 24.50
CA THR A 65 -8.60 -3.91 24.18
C THR A 65 -8.68 -3.04 25.42
N LEU A 66 -8.27 -1.77 25.27
CA LEU A 66 -8.38 -0.75 26.30
C LEU A 66 -9.33 0.33 25.80
N PHE A 67 -10.40 0.60 26.55
CA PHE A 67 -11.43 1.58 26.16
C PHE A 67 -10.99 3.03 26.36
N GLN A 68 -10.17 3.30 27.37
CA GLN A 68 -9.72 4.64 27.70
C GLN A 68 -8.23 4.63 28.02
N LEU A 69 -7.48 5.47 27.31
CA LEU A 69 -6.07 5.69 27.55
C LEU A 69 -5.92 6.91 28.50
N PRO A 70 -5.44 6.73 29.75
CA PRO A 70 -5.49 7.77 30.79
C PRO A 70 -4.63 9.01 30.51
N LYS A 71 -3.70 8.94 29.56
CA LYS A 71 -2.83 10.07 29.17
C LYS A 71 -2.88 10.35 27.66
N TYR A 72 -3.94 9.92 26.98
CA TYR A 72 -4.08 10.23 25.56
C TYR A 72 -4.37 11.72 25.39
N LYS A 73 -3.40 12.45 24.83
CA LYS A 73 -3.60 13.82 24.36
C LYS A 73 -4.00 13.73 22.90
N TYR A 74 -5.19 14.24 22.60
CA TYR A 74 -5.63 14.38 21.23
C TYR A 74 -4.87 15.55 20.60
N ASP A 75 -3.97 15.28 19.67
CA ASP A 75 -3.17 16.33 19.00
C ASP A 75 -4.01 17.22 18.06
N GLY A 76 -5.31 16.98 17.93
CA GLY A 76 -6.15 17.81 17.07
C GLY A 76 -6.32 19.24 17.55
N ASP A 77 -6.04 19.53 18.82
CA ASP A 77 -6.01 20.92 19.33
C ASP A 77 -4.79 21.71 18.83
N GLN A 78 -3.72 21.01 18.40
CA GLN A 78 -2.53 21.63 17.79
C GLN A 78 -2.69 21.88 16.28
N LEU A 79 -3.78 21.38 15.68
CA LEU A 79 -4.01 21.55 14.25
C LEU A 79 -4.48 22.97 13.97
N SER A 80 -3.88 23.58 12.96
CA SER A 80 -4.29 24.85 12.38
C SER A 80 -5.82 24.92 12.23
N GLN A 81 -6.43 26.00 12.71
CA GLN A 81 -7.89 26.13 12.73
C GLN A 81 -8.41 27.02 11.61
N THR A 82 -7.52 27.80 10.97
CA THR A 82 -7.88 28.75 9.93
C THR A 82 -7.25 28.40 8.59
N LEU A 83 -7.83 28.92 7.50
CA LEU A 83 -7.32 28.73 6.16
C LEU A 83 -5.94 29.40 6.01
N HIS A 84 -5.75 30.56 6.63
CA HIS A 84 -4.48 31.30 6.65
C HIS A 84 -3.36 30.57 7.42
N ASP A 85 -3.70 29.72 8.40
CA ASP A 85 -2.72 28.89 9.09
C ASP A 85 -2.26 27.70 8.24
N TYR A 86 -3.14 27.19 7.37
CA TYR A 86 -2.86 26.06 6.49
C TYR A 86 -2.14 26.44 5.20
N PHE A 87 -2.45 27.62 4.66
CA PHE A 87 -1.85 28.13 3.43
C PHE A 87 -1.20 29.47 3.72
N LYS A 88 0.12 29.50 3.62
CA LYS A 88 0.91 30.73 3.70
C LYS A 88 1.34 31.17 2.31
N MET A 89 1.65 32.46 2.21
CA MET A 89 2.20 33.04 0.99
C MET A 89 3.46 32.27 0.57
N ASN A 90 3.56 31.95 -0.71
CA ASN A 90 4.64 31.16 -1.31
C ASN A 90 4.71 29.68 -0.90
N ASP A 91 3.72 29.15 -0.17
CA ASP A 91 3.68 27.71 0.12
C ASP A 91 3.56 26.90 -1.17
N SER A 92 4.26 25.76 -1.20
CA SER A 92 4.27 24.84 -2.33
C SER A 92 2.99 24.00 -2.34
N ILE A 93 2.30 24.00 -3.48
CA ILE A 93 1.02 23.30 -3.63
C ILE A 93 0.98 22.52 -4.94
N PHE A 94 0.04 21.58 -5.02
CA PHE A 94 -0.25 20.80 -6.22
C PHE A 94 -1.71 20.94 -6.61
N GLY A 95 -1.96 21.13 -7.90
CA GLY A 95 -3.33 21.14 -8.42
C GLY A 95 -3.98 19.77 -8.35
N LEU A 96 -5.21 19.70 -7.84
CA LEU A 96 -5.99 18.46 -7.75
C LEU A 96 -7.11 18.37 -8.79
N ARG A 97 -7.24 19.37 -9.67
CA ARG A 97 -8.30 19.44 -10.69
C ARG A 97 -7.72 19.85 -12.04
N ALA A 98 -8.35 19.38 -13.11
CA ALA A 98 -8.07 19.84 -14.46
C ALA A 98 -8.37 21.36 -14.58
N PRO A 99 -7.60 22.13 -15.38
CA PRO A 99 -6.52 21.69 -16.27
C PRO A 99 -5.13 21.51 -15.61
N TYR A 100 -5.00 21.81 -14.32
CA TYR A 100 -3.70 21.87 -13.61
C TYR A 100 -3.46 20.66 -12.69
N TYR A 101 -4.01 19.49 -13.03
CA TYR A 101 -3.86 18.29 -12.19
C TYR A 101 -2.38 17.91 -12.07
N SER A 102 -1.90 17.73 -10.85
CA SER A 102 -0.50 17.46 -10.50
C SER A 102 0.51 18.56 -10.87
N PHE A 103 0.06 19.74 -11.31
CA PHE A 103 0.99 20.85 -11.57
C PHE A 103 1.49 21.42 -10.25
N PHE A 104 2.79 21.65 -10.17
CA PHE A 104 3.43 22.31 -9.05
C PHE A 104 3.20 23.82 -9.12
N GLY A 105 2.87 24.44 -8.00
CA GLY A 105 2.65 25.88 -7.92
C GLY A 105 2.91 26.43 -6.53
N HIS A 106 2.70 27.74 -6.41
CA HIS A 106 2.83 28.46 -5.15
C HIS A 106 1.57 29.27 -4.85
N VAL A 107 1.22 29.38 -3.56
CA VAL A 107 0.15 30.26 -3.11
C VAL A 107 0.58 31.71 -3.31
N GLN A 108 -0.20 32.47 -4.09
CA GLN A 108 0.06 33.89 -4.34
C GLN A 108 -0.75 34.80 -3.45
N GLN A 109 -2.03 34.49 -3.21
CA GLN A 109 -2.88 35.36 -2.41
C GLN A 109 -4.08 34.58 -1.87
N ILE A 110 -4.57 34.99 -0.70
CA ILE A 110 -5.77 34.45 -0.08
C ILE A 110 -6.71 35.63 0.13
N ASP A 111 -7.77 35.70 -0.67
CA ASP A 111 -8.75 36.79 -0.63
C ASP A 111 -10.17 36.27 -0.55
N LYS A 112 -11.12 37.19 -0.37
CA LYS A 112 -12.53 36.94 -0.59
C LYS A 112 -12.93 37.39 -1.99
N ASP A 113 -13.70 36.57 -2.69
CA ASP A 113 -14.32 36.97 -3.95
C ASP A 113 -15.43 38.01 -3.72
N ASN A 114 -16.03 38.50 -4.81
CA ASN A 114 -17.12 39.48 -4.77
C ASN A 114 -18.39 38.97 -4.04
N GLN A 115 -18.51 37.66 -3.82
CA GLN A 115 -19.57 37.00 -3.05
C GLN A 115 -19.17 36.74 -1.59
N GLY A 116 -17.99 37.20 -1.16
CA GLY A 116 -17.47 37.03 0.19
C GLY A 116 -16.87 35.65 0.46
N LYS A 117 -16.63 34.81 -0.56
CA LYS A 117 -16.07 33.46 -0.39
C LYS A 117 -14.55 33.51 -0.44
N TYR A 118 -13.89 32.76 0.45
CA TYR A 118 -12.45 32.61 0.44
C TYR A 118 -11.99 31.87 -0.82
N VAL A 119 -11.07 32.49 -1.56
CA VAL A 119 -10.43 31.97 -2.77
C VAL A 119 -8.92 32.06 -2.58
N ILE A 120 -8.24 30.95 -2.85
CA ILE A 120 -6.78 30.88 -2.86
C ILE A 120 -6.33 31.04 -4.31
N SER A 121 -5.71 32.19 -4.59
CA SER A 121 -5.08 32.47 -5.86
C SER A 121 -3.69 31.84 -5.88
N CYS A 122 -3.43 31.05 -6.91
CA CYS A 122 -2.21 30.26 -7.00
C CYS A 122 -1.52 30.44 -8.34
N GLN A 123 -0.20 30.56 -8.31
CA GLN A 123 0.62 30.57 -9.51
C GLN A 123 1.10 29.15 -9.79
N MET A 124 0.54 28.53 -10.82
CA MET A 124 0.97 27.22 -11.30
C MET A 124 2.16 27.38 -12.24
N LYS A 125 3.22 26.59 -12.05
CA LYS A 125 4.25 26.43 -13.08
C LYS A 125 3.64 25.57 -14.18
N LEU A 126 3.37 26.17 -15.34
CA LEU A 126 2.96 25.39 -16.49
C LEU A 126 4.13 24.51 -16.91
N SER A 127 3.93 23.19 -16.81
CA SER A 127 4.76 22.26 -17.56
C SER A 127 4.29 22.33 -19.01
N ASN A 128 5.21 22.61 -19.92
CA ASN A 128 4.87 22.61 -21.33
C ASN A 128 4.42 21.19 -21.71
N LYS A 129 3.33 21.06 -22.45
CA LYS A 129 2.87 19.74 -22.95
C LYS A 129 3.97 18.99 -23.73
N SER A 130 4.94 19.72 -24.28
CA SER A 130 6.11 19.17 -24.96
C SER A 130 7.13 18.49 -24.04
N ASP A 131 7.11 18.75 -22.73
CA ASP A 131 8.04 18.16 -21.76
C ASP A 131 7.58 16.76 -21.29
N HIS A 132 6.30 16.42 -21.51
CA HIS A 132 5.81 15.09 -21.24
C HIS A 132 6.21 14.16 -22.39
N PRO A 133 6.99 13.10 -22.13
CA PRO A 133 7.33 12.15 -23.18
C PRO A 133 6.06 11.48 -23.69
N ASP A 134 5.90 11.40 -25.01
CA ASP A 134 4.82 10.65 -25.63
C ASP A 134 5.04 9.14 -25.41
N LEU A 135 4.36 8.60 -24.40
CA LEU A 135 4.43 7.19 -24.04
C LEU A 135 3.61 6.30 -24.97
N HIS A 136 2.68 6.85 -25.78
CA HIS A 136 1.83 6.04 -26.67
C HIS A 136 2.63 5.26 -27.70
N ARG A 137 3.75 5.83 -28.19
CA ARG A 137 4.67 5.13 -29.09
C ARG A 137 5.30 3.89 -28.47
N PHE A 138 5.46 3.90 -27.14
CA PHE A 138 6.04 2.78 -26.40
C PHE A 138 4.99 1.77 -25.93
N GLU A 139 3.70 2.09 -25.91
CA GLU A 139 2.64 1.17 -25.50
C GLU A 139 2.62 -0.09 -26.37
N ASN A 140 2.74 0.05 -27.69
CA ASN A 140 2.75 -1.10 -28.60
C ASN A 140 4.00 -1.97 -28.42
N LYS A 141 5.17 -1.34 -28.24
CA LYS A 141 6.41 -2.06 -27.96
C LYS A 141 6.34 -2.77 -26.61
N LEU A 142 5.81 -2.10 -25.58
CA LEU A 142 5.63 -2.66 -24.25
C LEU A 142 4.62 -3.82 -24.28
N ASN A 143 3.54 -3.70 -25.06
CA ASN A 143 2.58 -4.78 -25.26
C ASN A 143 3.20 -5.99 -25.98
N SER A 144 4.09 -5.77 -26.96
CA SER A 144 4.81 -6.87 -27.61
C SER A 144 5.84 -7.55 -26.70
N LEU A 145 6.37 -6.80 -25.71
CA LEU A 145 7.32 -7.28 -24.71
C LEU A 145 6.64 -7.73 -23.41
N ARG A 146 5.31 -7.62 -23.31
CA ARG A 146 4.58 -8.09 -22.14
C ARG A 146 4.76 -9.60 -22.04
N LEU A 147 5.27 -10.02 -20.88
CA LEU A 147 5.43 -11.42 -20.55
C LEU A 147 4.09 -12.14 -20.72
N GLN A 148 4.07 -13.12 -21.62
CA GLN A 148 2.97 -14.06 -21.72
C GLN A 148 3.15 -15.09 -20.61
N TYR A 149 2.24 -15.05 -19.64
CA TYR A 149 2.22 -16.03 -18.56
C TYR A 149 1.44 -17.25 -19.02
N TYR A 150 2.08 -18.41 -18.93
CA TYR A 150 1.47 -19.71 -19.17
C TYR A 150 1.39 -20.46 -17.86
N THR A 151 0.32 -21.22 -17.66
CA THR A 151 0.25 -22.10 -16.50
C THR A 151 1.20 -23.30 -16.70
N ALA A 152 1.59 -23.96 -15.61
CA ALA A 152 2.37 -25.18 -15.70
C ALA A 152 1.65 -26.29 -16.48
N GLN A 153 0.31 -26.25 -16.53
CA GLN A 153 -0.51 -27.18 -17.31
C GLN A 153 -0.39 -26.88 -18.81
N ASP A 154 -0.47 -25.61 -19.22
CA ASP A 154 -0.36 -25.20 -20.63
C ASP A 154 1.00 -25.59 -21.21
N ILE A 155 2.08 -25.31 -20.48
CA ILE A 155 3.45 -25.66 -20.89
C ILE A 155 3.62 -27.18 -20.94
N ALA A 156 3.06 -27.91 -19.97
CA ALA A 156 3.13 -29.36 -19.94
C ALA A 156 2.40 -30.00 -21.13
N ALA A 157 1.25 -29.46 -21.52
CA ALA A 157 0.52 -29.89 -22.71
C ALA A 157 1.32 -29.66 -24.00
N GLN A 158 1.93 -28.48 -24.15
CA GLN A 158 2.78 -28.16 -25.31
C GLN A 158 4.02 -29.07 -25.40
N LEU A 159 4.67 -29.32 -24.25
CA LEU A 159 5.86 -30.17 -24.18
C LEU A 159 5.55 -31.67 -24.10
N LYS A 160 4.27 -32.06 -24.12
CA LYS A 160 3.80 -33.45 -23.96
C LYS A 160 4.40 -34.14 -22.72
N THR A 161 4.43 -33.41 -21.61
CA THR A 161 4.93 -33.91 -20.32
C THR A 161 3.89 -33.75 -19.21
N ALA A 162 4.18 -34.28 -18.02
CA ALA A 162 3.34 -34.05 -16.85
C ALA A 162 3.65 -32.68 -16.21
N PRO A 163 2.66 -31.94 -15.70
CA PRO A 163 2.86 -30.64 -15.02
C PRO A 163 3.84 -30.70 -13.84
N CYS A 164 3.91 -31.86 -13.16
CA CYS A 164 4.86 -32.08 -12.06
C CYS A 164 6.32 -32.08 -12.52
N VAL A 165 6.60 -32.50 -13.77
CA VAL A 165 7.94 -32.49 -14.37
C VAL A 165 8.35 -31.05 -14.70
N ILE A 166 7.47 -30.27 -15.33
CA ILE A 166 7.68 -28.84 -15.56
C ILE A 166 7.95 -28.11 -14.24
N SER A 167 7.17 -28.41 -13.19
CA SER A 167 7.37 -27.85 -11.86
C SER A 167 8.75 -28.19 -11.26
N LYS A 168 9.32 -29.36 -11.54
CA LYS A 168 10.67 -29.72 -11.08
C LYS A 168 11.75 -29.05 -11.92
N ILE A 169 11.64 -29.12 -13.25
CA ILE A 169 12.63 -28.59 -14.21
C ILE A 169 12.75 -27.07 -14.09
N THR A 170 11.63 -26.35 -13.93
CA THR A 170 11.64 -24.88 -13.74
C THR A 170 12.25 -24.45 -12.41
N GLY A 171 12.33 -25.34 -11.42
CA GLY A 171 12.95 -25.10 -10.12
C GLY A 171 14.42 -25.52 -10.06
N LYS A 172 14.88 -25.83 -8.85
CA LYS A 172 16.22 -26.39 -8.59
C LYS A 172 16.14 -27.90 -8.46
N VAL A 173 16.83 -28.64 -9.32
CA VAL A 173 16.93 -30.11 -9.27
C VAL A 173 18.36 -30.49 -8.93
N ASN A 174 18.59 -30.88 -7.69
CA ASN A 174 19.91 -31.26 -7.22
C ASN A 174 20.15 -32.75 -7.45
N VAL A 175 21.17 -33.10 -8.23
CA VAL A 175 21.60 -34.48 -8.45
C VAL A 175 22.90 -34.73 -7.71
N MET A 176 23.03 -35.91 -7.12
CA MET A 176 24.26 -36.37 -6.45
C MET A 176 24.72 -37.66 -7.11
N ALA A 177 26.01 -37.75 -7.43
CA ALA A 177 26.59 -38.98 -7.96
C ALA A 177 26.67 -40.06 -6.86
N GLN A 178 26.18 -41.27 -7.15
CA GLN A 178 26.14 -42.39 -6.19
C GLN A 178 27.52 -42.77 -5.61
N ASN A 179 28.61 -42.51 -6.32
CA ASN A 179 29.95 -42.95 -5.95
C ASN A 179 30.78 -41.94 -5.14
N GLN A 180 30.26 -40.75 -4.83
CA GLN A 180 31.00 -39.77 -4.03
C GLN A 180 30.60 -39.82 -2.56
N ARG A 181 31.41 -40.57 -1.78
CA ARG A 181 31.29 -40.66 -0.32
C ARG A 181 31.44 -39.26 0.31
N ARG A 182 30.33 -38.72 0.82
CA ARG A 182 30.20 -37.76 1.93
C ARG A 182 30.68 -36.30 1.77
N ARG A 183 31.24 -35.82 0.65
CA ARG A 183 31.60 -34.40 0.48
C ARG A 183 31.35 -33.78 -0.91
N ALA A 184 30.49 -34.39 -1.73
CA ALA A 184 30.16 -33.82 -3.03
C ALA A 184 29.06 -32.76 -2.91
N ASN A 185 29.32 -31.55 -3.38
CA ASN A 185 28.28 -30.54 -3.50
C ASN A 185 27.25 -30.99 -4.56
N PRO A 186 25.94 -30.95 -4.25
CA PRO A 186 24.91 -31.33 -5.21
C PRO A 186 24.97 -30.40 -6.43
N THR A 187 24.97 -30.98 -7.63
CA THR A 187 24.92 -30.22 -8.88
C THR A 187 23.47 -29.93 -9.24
N ASN A 188 23.14 -28.66 -9.46
CA ASN A 188 21.81 -28.29 -9.94
C ASN A 188 21.72 -28.52 -11.46
N VAL A 189 20.74 -29.31 -11.88
CA VAL A 189 20.39 -29.55 -13.29
C VAL A 189 19.05 -28.94 -13.68
N GLY A 190 18.39 -28.23 -12.76
CA GLY A 190 17.17 -27.48 -13.04
C GLY A 190 17.45 -26.08 -13.60
N LEU A 191 16.46 -25.49 -14.27
CA LEU A 191 16.53 -24.18 -14.91
C LEU A 191 16.59 -23.01 -13.91
N SER A 192 16.25 -23.23 -12.63
CA SER A 192 16.28 -22.20 -11.58
C SER A 192 15.44 -20.95 -11.89
N TRP A 193 14.37 -21.09 -12.67
CA TRP A 193 13.44 -20.01 -12.98
C TRP A 193 12.47 -19.71 -11.84
N LYS A 194 12.28 -20.66 -10.91
CA LYS A 194 11.51 -20.45 -9.68
C LYS A 194 12.28 -20.89 -8.44
N HIS A 195 12.10 -20.12 -7.36
CA HIS A 195 12.60 -20.43 -6.04
C HIS A 195 11.42 -20.79 -5.13
N ASN A 196 11.30 -22.07 -4.75
CA ASN A 196 10.20 -22.56 -3.90
C ASN A 196 10.45 -22.37 -2.39
N LYS A 197 11.60 -21.81 -1.99
CA LYS A 197 11.72 -21.28 -0.62
C LYS A 197 10.85 -20.04 -0.55
N PRO A 198 10.19 -19.72 0.58
CA PRO A 198 9.53 -18.43 0.72
C PRO A 198 10.60 -17.35 0.64
N VAL A 199 10.81 -16.82 -0.56
CA VAL A 199 11.58 -15.62 -0.78
C VAL A 199 10.68 -14.50 -0.28
N LYS A 200 11.15 -13.77 0.73
CA LYS A 200 10.74 -12.38 0.88
C LYS A 200 11.23 -11.69 -0.38
N GLU A 201 10.29 -11.50 -1.31
CA GLU A 201 10.36 -10.73 -2.56
C GLU A 201 11.24 -11.30 -3.69
#